data_AF-N9JKM6-F1
#
_entry.id   AF-N9JKM6-F1
#
_cell.length_a   1.000
_cell.length_b   1.000
_cell.length_c   1.000
_cell.angle_alpha   90.00
_cell.angle_beta   90.00
_cell.angle_gamma   90.00
#
_symmetry.space_group_name_H-M   'P 1'
#
loop_
_entity.id
_entity.type
_entity.pdbx_description
1 polymer ?
#
loop_
_entity_poly.entity_id
_entity_poly.type
_entity_poly.pdbx_seq_one_letter_code
_entity_poly.pdbx_strand_id
1 'polypeptide(L)' 'MNICVGGELDGQTIEKEGRLFKASDIDPSFKTEYYKQVFNRDNTVFHFWLPIGSDLHDMSEKVLNIIRSPKN' A
#
# COMPACT_ATOMS: atom_id res chain seq x y z
N MET A 1 0.31 -7.73 -6.82
CA MET A 1 0.43 -7.60 -5.36
C MET A 1 -0.28 -6.31 -5.00
N ASN A 2 -1.18 -6.32 -4.01
CA ASN A 2 -1.93 -5.16 -3.53
C ASN A 2 -1.73 -5.04 -2.01
N ILE A 3 -0.48 -4.82 -1.59
CA ILE A 3 -0.11 -4.77 -0.17
C ILE A 3 -0.30 -3.35 0.37
N CYS A 4 -0.84 -3.24 1.58
CA CYS A 4 -0.86 -2.01 2.35
C CYS A 4 0.52 -1.74 2.96
N VAL A 5 1.03 -0.51 2.80
CA VAL A 5 2.32 -0.08 3.36
C VAL A 5 2.08 1.13 4.25
N GLY A 6 2.24 0.93 5.55
CA GLY A 6 1.88 1.87 6.61
C GLY A 6 0.41 1.80 7.03
N GLY A 7 0.05 2.59 8.04
CA GLY A 7 -1.30 2.65 8.60
C GLY A 7 -1.70 1.39 9.36
N GLU A 8 -2.99 1.29 9.67
CA GLU A 8 -3.58 0.18 10.46
C GLU A 8 -3.54 -1.18 9.76
N LEU A 9 -3.36 -1.21 8.43
CA LEU A 9 -3.38 -2.42 7.62
C LEU A 9 -1.99 -2.81 7.10
N ASP A 10 -0.92 -2.23 7.64
CA ASP A 10 0.45 -2.47 7.17
C ASP A 10 0.78 -3.95 6.99
N GLY A 11 1.37 -4.31 5.84
CA GLY A 11 1.73 -5.68 5.47
C GLY A 11 0.56 -6.55 4.99
N GLN A 12 -0.69 -6.12 5.13
CA GLN A 12 -1.85 -6.89 4.68
C GLN A 12 -2.07 -6.74 3.17
N THR A 13 -2.49 -7.82 2.50
CA THR A 13 -2.90 -7.77 1.09
C THR A 13 -4.41 -7.55 1.00
N ILE A 14 -4.82 -6.48 0.32
CA ILE A 14 -6.23 -6.12 0.13
C ILE A 14 -6.58 -6.12 -1.36
N GLU A 15 -7.43 -7.05 -1.76
CA GLU A 15 -8.01 -7.11 -3.10
C GLU A 15 -9.31 -6.30 -3.13
N LYS A 16 -9.22 -5.07 -3.62
CA LYS A 16 -10.35 -4.14 -3.75
C LYS A 16 -10.26 -3.39 -5.08
N GLU A 17 -11.41 -3.18 -5.70
CA GLU A 17 -11.53 -2.36 -6.91
C GLU A 17 -11.45 -0.86 -6.58
N GLY A 18 -11.08 -0.07 -7.57
CA GLY A 18 -10.94 1.38 -7.45
C GLY A 18 -9.56 1.85 -7.02
N ARG A 19 -9.48 3.13 -6.62
CA ARG A 19 -8.23 3.83 -6.28
C ARG A 19 -8.15 4.30 -4.84
N LEU A 20 -9.22 4.17 -4.07
CA LEU A 20 -9.33 4.62 -2.69
C LEU A 20 -10.12 3.60 -1.88
N PHE A 21 -9.77 3.43 -0.61
CA PHE A 21 -10.66 2.75 0.34
C PHE A 21 -10.39 3.18 1.78
N LYS A 22 -11.36 2.94 2.67
CA LYS A 22 -11.24 3.20 4.10
C LYS A 22 -10.98 1.89 4.84
N ALA A 23 -10.03 1.88 5.76
CA ALA A 23 -9.84 0.71 6.64
C ALA A 23 -11.06 0.43 7.53
N SER A 24 -11.91 1.44 7.76
CA SER A 24 -13.20 1.30 8.43
C SER A 24 -14.17 0.32 7.76
N ASP A 25 -13.97 0.01 6.48
CA ASP A 25 -14.77 -1.00 5.77
C ASP A 25 -14.45 -2.44 6.25
N ILE A 26 -13.30 -2.62 6.91
CA ILE A 26 -12.82 -3.91 7.45
C ILE A 26 -13.02 -3.96 8.96
N ASP A 27 -12.59 -2.91 9.66
CA ASP A 27 -12.80 -2.74 11.11
C ASP A 27 -13.28 -1.31 11.40
N PRO A 28 -14.50 -1.11 11.91
CA PRO A 28 -15.05 0.23 12.17
C PRO A 28 -14.24 1.12 13.12
N SER A 29 -13.33 0.54 13.91
CA SER A 29 -12.43 1.32 14.78
C SER A 29 -11.32 2.03 14.01
N PHE A 30 -11.03 1.59 12.78
CA PHE A 30 -9.96 2.13 11.96
C PHE A 30 -10.31 3.47 11.31
N LYS A 31 -9.30 4.33 11.19
CA LYS A 31 -9.45 5.70 10.66
C LYS A 31 -8.63 5.97 9.41
N THR A 32 -7.71 5.08 9.06
CA THR A 32 -6.83 5.26 7.91
C THR A 32 -7.61 5.13 6.61
N GLU A 33 -7.45 6.11 5.73
CA GLU A 33 -7.86 6.02 4.34
C GLU A 33 -6.63 5.75 3.47
N TYR A 34 -6.79 4.90 2.46
CA TYR A 34 -5.70 4.48 1.59
C TYR A 34 -5.98 4.88 0.15
N TYR A 35 -4.91 5.16 -0.60
CA TYR A 35 -4.95 5.29 -2.05
C TYR A 35 -4.08 4.23 -2.72
N LYS A 36 -4.49 3.82 -3.92
CA LYS A 36 -3.75 2.86 -4.74
C LYS A 36 -2.64 3.57 -5.50
N GLN A 37 -1.40 3.21 -5.23
CA GLN A 37 -0.25 3.67 -6.00
C GLN A 37 0.30 2.55 -6.89
N VAL A 38 0.59 2.92 -8.13
CA VAL A 38 1.20 2.04 -9.13
C VAL A 38 2.70 2.35 -9.18
N PHE A 39 3.52 1.34 -9.01
CA PHE A 39 4.97 1.42 -9.13
C PHE A 39 5.44 0.54 -10.28
N ASN A 40 6.14 1.13 -11.25
CA ASN A 40 6.76 0.37 -12.34
C ASN A 40 8.26 0.26 -12.08
N ARG A 41 8.77 -0.96 -12.08
CA ARG A 41 10.20 -1.25 -12.00
C ARG A 41 10.55 -2.39 -12.92
N ASP A 42 11.55 -2.20 -13.78
CA ASP A 42 12.08 -3.23 -14.67
C ASP A 42 10.97 -3.93 -15.47
N ASN A 43 10.03 -3.13 -16.01
CA ASN A 43 8.84 -3.58 -16.75
C ASN A 43 7.85 -4.44 -15.95
N THR A 44 8.00 -4.50 -14.63
CA THR A 44 7.07 -5.13 -13.70
C THR A 44 6.25 -4.06 -12.99
N VAL A 45 4.92 -4.23 -13.00
CA VAL A 45 3.98 -3.31 -12.34
C VAL A 45 3.59 -3.87 -10.98
N PHE A 46 3.84 -3.08 -9.94
CA PHE A 46 3.44 -3.36 -8.56
C PHE A 46 2.34 -2.39 -8.15
N HIS A 47 1.42 -2.87 -7.32
CA HIS A 47 0.36 -2.04 -6.75
C HIS A 47 0.49 -2.06 -5.23
N PHE A 48 0.36 -0.89 -4.62
CA PHE A 48 0.39 -0.76 -3.17
C PHE A 48 -0.73 0.14 -2.72
N TRP A 49 -1.23 -0.12 -1.51
CA TRP A 49 -2.16 0.75 -0.82
C TRP A 49 -1.37 1.57 0.19
N LEU A 50 -1.41 2.89 0.07
CA LEU A 50 -0.65 3.79 0.94
C LEU A 50 -1.61 4.71 1.71
N PRO A 51 -1.35 5.00 3.01
CA PRO A 51 -2.16 5.93 3.78
C PRO A 51 -2.16 7.31 3.14
N ILE A 52 -3.34 7.89 2.98
CA ILE A 52 -3.51 9.26 2.50
C ILE A 52 -2.85 10.22 3.52
N GLY A 53 -2.08 11.18 3.01
CA GLY A 53 -1.34 12.14 3.85
C GLY A 53 0.03 11.67 4.31
N SER A 54 0.46 10.45 3.93
CA SER A 54 1.84 10.01 4.15
C SER A 54 2.84 10.84 3.35
N ASP A 55 4.05 10.97 3.87
CA ASP A 55 5.17 11.52 3.11
C ASP A 55 5.52 10.59 1.93
N LEU A 56 5.63 11.17 0.73
CA LEU A 56 5.84 10.41 -0.49
C LEU A 56 7.24 9.79 -0.57
N HIS A 57 8.25 10.48 -0.03
CA HIS A 57 9.63 9.99 -0.05
C HIS A 57 9.74 8.76 0.85
N ASP A 58 9.26 8.86 2.09
CA ASP A 58 9.25 7.76 3.06
C ASP A 58 8.50 6.53 2.52
N MET A 59 7.33 6.74 1.90
CA MET A 59 6.56 5.62 1.33
C MET A 59 7.26 4.99 0.14
N SER A 60 7.91 5.80 -0.70
CA SER A 60 8.67 5.30 -1.85
C SER A 60 9.85 4.44 -1.39
N GLU A 61 10.56 4.84 -0.33
CA GLU A 61 11.66 4.03 0.24
C GLU A 61 11.15 2.69 0.81
N LYS A 62 10.05 2.71 1.56
CA LYS A 62 9.44 1.48 2.10
C LYS A 62 9.02 0.52 0.98
N VAL A 63 8.35 1.03 -0.05
CA VAL A 63 7.96 0.25 -1.23
C VAL A 63 9.18 -0.32 -1.95
N LEU A 64 10.22 0.47 -2.15
CA LEU A 64 11.47 0.01 -2.78
C LEU A 64 12.13 -1.12 -1.98
N ASN A 65 12.12 -1.05 -0.65
CA ASN A 65 12.66 -2.10 0.21
C ASN A 65 11.86 -3.40 0.09
N ILE A 66 10.53 -3.32 0.02
CA ILE A 66 9.66 -4.48 -0.21
C ILE A 66 9.97 -5.12 -1.58
N ILE A 67 10.05 -4.31 -2.63
CA ILE A 67 10.32 -4.81 -4.00
C ILE A 67 11.72 -5.44 -4.12
N ARG A 68 12.72 -4.90 -3.40
CA ARG A 68 14.12 -5.39 -3.43
C ARG A 68 14.34 -6.62 -2.55
N SER A 69 13.47 -6.89 -1.59
CA SER A 69 13.62 -8.03 -0.70
C SER A 69 13.56 -9.33 -1.51
N PRO A 70 14.52 -10.26 -1.34
CA PRO A 70 14.47 -11.54 -2.00
C PRO A 70 13.19 -12.27 -1.61
N LYS A 71 12.52 -12.90 -2.59
CA LYS A 71 11.41 -13.81 -2.31
C LYS A 71 12.02 -15.05 -1.64
N ASN A 72 11.79 -15.21 -0.34
CA ASN A 72 12.07 -16.46 0.37
C ASN A 72 11.32 -17.63 -0.27
#